data_AF-A0A3E5AD80-F1
#
_entry.id   AF-A0A3E5AD80-F1
#
_cell.length_a   1.000
_cell.length_b   1.000
_cell.length_c   1.000
_cell.angle_alpha   90.00
_cell.angle_beta   90.00
_cell.angle_gamma   90.00
#
_symmetry.space_group_name_H-M   'P 1'
#
loop_
_entity.id
_entity.type
_entity.pdbx_description
1 polymer ?
#
loop_
_entity_poly.entity_id
_entity_poly.type
_entity_poly.pdbx_seq_one_letter_code
_entity_poly.pdbx_strand_id
1 'polypeptide(L)'
;MNKEQKRKVQLQQRTLNESLTFQTMFGAKQKFDSLTPEIETRIKEELLVFANLGIAKDLMTLRDVMDKVKEQLGYSAEPSKGILAGSYVAYCLGLEPSNPMVTGKEIEPKDFQVTLPLGLTICYDNEVRNEVVNWMKEHGCEFTTYMSQPMLKLENTRVIIRRVLK
;
A
#
# COMPACT_ATOMS: atom_id res chain seq x y z
N MET A 1 10.19 13.62 -24.64
CA MET A 1 10.95 12.41 -24.24
C MET A 1 11.46 11.68 -25.47
N ASN A 2 12.77 11.46 -25.58
CA ASN A 2 13.37 10.70 -26.68
C ASN A 2 13.19 9.17 -26.49
N LYS A 3 13.49 8.37 -27.52
CA LYS A 3 13.32 6.90 -27.49
C LYS A 3 14.13 6.23 -26.37
N GLU A 4 15.33 6.73 -26.08
CA GLU A 4 16.20 6.17 -25.03
C GLU A 4 15.65 6.43 -23.63
N GLN A 5 15.13 7.63 -23.37
CA GLN A 5 14.46 7.99 -22.11
C GLN A 5 13.21 7.15 -21.89
N LYS A 6 12.39 6.94 -22.92
CA LYS A 6 11.22 6.04 -22.85
C LYS A 6 11.62 4.61 -22.45
N ARG A 7 12.67 4.07 -23.06
CA ARG A 7 13.19 2.73 -22.74
C ARG A 7 13.71 2.64 -21.31
N LYS A 8 14.45 3.65 -20.84
CA LYS A 8 14.94 3.71 -19.45
C LYS A 8 13.81 3.73 -18.42
N VAL A 9 12.78 4.55 -18.65
CA VAL A 9 11.60 4.62 -17.77
C VAL A 9 10.86 3.27 -17.74
N GLN A 10 10.66 2.65 -18.90
CA GLN A 10 10.01 1.34 -18.97
C GLN A 10 10.81 0.24 -18.25
N LEU A 11 12.13 0.24 -18.40
CA LEU A 11 13.02 -0.67 -17.66
C LEU A 11 12.93 -0.46 -16.15
N GLN A 12 12.96 0.80 -15.69
CA GLN A 12 12.82 1.13 -14.27
C GLN A 12 11.48 0.66 -13.70
N GLN A 13 10.37 0.92 -14.41
CA GLN A 13 9.05 0.46 -14.01
C GLN A 13 8.98 -1.06 -13.90
N ARG A 14 9.58 -1.78 -14.85
CA ARG A 14 9.65 -3.25 -14.81
C ARG A 14 10.40 -3.75 -13.59
N THR A 15 11.57 -3.17 -13.29
CA THR A 15 12.36 -3.52 -12.11
C THR A 15 11.59 -3.26 -10.81
N LEU A 16 10.85 -2.16 -10.73
CA LEU A 16 10.00 -1.85 -9.57
C LEU A 16 8.87 -2.88 -9.40
N ASN A 17 8.22 -3.28 -10.49
CA ASN A 17 7.17 -4.30 -10.47
C ASN A 17 7.70 -5.68 -10.06
N GLU A 18 8.89 -6.06 -10.54
CA GLU A 18 9.58 -7.29 -10.15
C GLU A 18 9.95 -7.27 -8.66
N SER A 19 10.44 -6.14 -8.16
CA SER A 19 10.74 -5.94 -6.74
C SER A 19 9.47 -6.05 -5.87
N LEU A 20 8.40 -5.36 -6.25
CA LEU A 20 7.10 -5.44 -5.56
C LEU A 20 6.59 -6.89 -5.51
N THR A 21 6.69 -7.61 -6.63
CA THR A 21 6.28 -9.02 -6.71
C THR A 21 7.09 -9.88 -5.75
N PHE A 22 8.42 -9.74 -5.76
CA PHE A 22 9.29 -10.50 -4.87
C PHE A 22 8.97 -10.25 -3.38
N GLN A 23 8.84 -8.99 -2.98
CA GLN A 23 8.52 -8.61 -1.59
C GLN A 23 7.15 -9.11 -1.17
N THR A 24 6.17 -9.03 -2.07
CA THR A 24 4.81 -9.52 -1.81
C THR A 24 4.81 -11.04 -1.61
N MET A 25 5.45 -11.80 -2.50
CA MET A 25 5.53 -13.26 -2.37
C MET A 25 6.32 -13.70 -1.14
N PHE A 26 7.35 -12.94 -0.76
CA PHE A 26 8.09 -13.16 0.48
C PHE A 26 7.20 -12.95 1.71
N GLY A 27 6.47 -11.83 1.77
CA GLY A 27 5.50 -11.55 2.84
C GLY A 27 4.36 -12.57 2.89
N ALA A 28 3.90 -13.04 1.73
CA ALA A 28 2.86 -14.08 1.64
C ALA A 28 3.31 -15.39 2.33
N LYS A 29 4.56 -15.82 2.10
CA LYS A 29 5.14 -17.00 2.75
C LYS A 29 5.29 -16.86 4.27
N GLN A 30 5.34 -15.63 4.78
CA GLN A 30 5.43 -15.38 6.22
C GLN A 30 4.06 -15.28 6.90
N LYS A 31 3.04 -14.83 6.17
CA LYS A 31 1.71 -14.51 6.72
C LYS A 31 0.68 -15.61 6.53
N PHE A 32 0.81 -16.44 5.50
CA PHE A 32 -0.08 -17.56 5.26
C PHE A 32 0.59 -18.87 5.69
N ASP A 33 -0.12 -19.68 6.47
CA ASP A 33 0.35 -21.02 6.87
C ASP A 33 0.62 -21.92 5.65
N SER A 34 -0.20 -21.78 4.62
CA SER A 34 -0.03 -22.45 3.33
C SER A 34 -0.47 -21.54 2.19
N LEU A 35 0.44 -21.32 1.24
CA LEU A 35 0.17 -20.53 0.04
C LEU A 35 -0.54 -21.39 -1.00
N THR A 36 -1.87 -21.41 -0.96
CA THR A 36 -2.68 -22.20 -1.90
C THR A 36 -2.62 -21.60 -3.31
N PRO A 37 -2.90 -22.40 -4.37
CA PRO A 37 -2.97 -21.88 -5.73
C PRO A 37 -3.96 -20.71 -5.90
N GLU A 38 -5.04 -20.71 -5.12
CA GLU A 38 -6.03 -19.63 -5.09
C GLU A 38 -5.42 -18.32 -4.57
N ILE A 39 -4.75 -18.35 -3.42
CA ILE A 39 -4.09 -17.17 -2.84
C ILE A 39 -2.99 -16.66 -3.79
N GLU A 40 -2.19 -17.55 -4.35
CA GLU A 40 -1.17 -17.15 -5.33
C GLU A 40 -1.77 -16.47 -6.56
N THR A 41 -2.90 -16.97 -7.04
CA THR A 41 -3.59 -16.42 -8.21
C THR A 41 -4.12 -15.02 -7.89
N ARG A 42 -4.79 -14.85 -6.74
CA ARG A 42 -5.26 -13.55 -6.25
C ARG A 42 -4.14 -12.52 -6.16
N ILE A 43 -3.01 -12.90 -5.54
CA ILE A 43 -1.83 -12.02 -5.44
C ILE A 43 -1.31 -11.62 -6.83
N LYS A 44 -1.20 -12.57 -7.77
CA LYS A 44 -0.70 -12.30 -9.13
C LYS A 44 -1.63 -11.37 -9.90
N GLU A 45 -2.95 -11.53 -9.77
CA GLU A 45 -3.93 -10.66 -10.41
C GLU A 45 -3.88 -9.23 -9.87
N GLU A 46 -3.82 -9.05 -8.55
CA GLU A 46 -3.66 -7.73 -7.92
C GLU A 46 -2.34 -7.05 -8.33
N LEU A 47 -1.22 -7.80 -8.34
CA LEU A 47 0.08 -7.29 -8.78
C LEU A 47 0.03 -6.81 -10.24
N LEU A 48 -0.71 -7.51 -11.12
CA LEU A 48 -0.89 -7.10 -12.51
C LEU A 48 -1.67 -5.77 -12.59
N VAL A 49 -2.73 -5.61 -11.79
CA VAL A 49 -3.48 -4.34 -11.71
C VAL A 49 -2.56 -3.20 -11.24
N PHE A 50 -1.78 -3.41 -10.18
CA PHE A 50 -0.88 -2.38 -9.64
C PHE A 50 0.28 -2.04 -10.59
N ALA A 51 0.79 -3.03 -11.32
CA ALA A 51 1.77 -2.82 -12.37
C ALA A 51 1.21 -1.96 -13.52
N ASN A 52 -0.04 -2.24 -13.95
CA ASN A 52 -0.72 -1.47 -14.98
C ASN A 52 -1.03 -0.03 -14.55
N LEU A 53 -1.35 0.18 -13.26
CA LEU A 53 -1.57 1.50 -12.68
C LEU A 53 -0.26 2.29 -12.43
N GLY A 54 0.90 1.63 -12.50
CA GLY A 54 2.19 2.27 -12.25
C GLY A 54 2.37 2.74 -10.81
N ILE A 55 1.78 2.02 -9.83
CA ILE A 55 1.81 2.39 -8.40
C ILE A 55 2.82 1.57 -7.58
N ALA A 56 3.62 0.69 -8.20
CA ALA A 56 4.57 -0.16 -7.48
C ALA A 56 5.56 0.64 -6.63
N LYS A 57 6.07 1.75 -7.17
CA LYS A 57 6.94 2.68 -6.43
C LYS A 57 6.25 3.28 -5.20
N ASP A 58 5.00 3.68 -5.36
CA ASP A 58 4.22 4.29 -4.28
C ASP A 58 3.92 3.28 -3.17
N LEU A 59 3.56 2.03 -3.51
CA LEU A 59 3.33 0.97 -2.52
C LEU A 59 4.61 0.62 -1.75
N MET A 60 5.74 0.52 -2.45
CA MET A 60 7.05 0.30 -1.81
C MET A 60 7.43 1.47 -0.90
N THR A 61 7.23 2.71 -1.34
CA THR A 61 7.49 3.90 -0.54
C THR A 61 6.60 3.93 0.71
N LEU A 62 5.31 3.63 0.56
CA LEU A 62 4.37 3.58 1.67
C LEU A 62 4.77 2.51 2.69
N ARG A 63 5.15 1.31 2.22
CA ARG A 63 5.66 0.23 3.07
C ARG A 63 6.86 0.70 3.88
N ASP A 64 7.87 1.26 3.23
CA ASP A 64 9.11 1.69 3.89
C ASP A 64 8.86 2.79 4.93
N VAL A 65 7.93 3.71 4.64
CA VAL A 65 7.53 4.75 5.59
C VAL A 65 6.80 4.15 6.80
N MET A 66 5.89 3.20 6.57
CA MET A 66 5.18 2.51 7.66
C MET A 66 6.11 1.65 8.52
N ASP A 67 7.06 0.95 7.91
CA ASP A 67 8.09 0.18 8.64
C ASP A 67 8.92 1.10 9.53
N LYS A 68 9.36 2.26 9.02
CA LYS A 68 10.11 3.24 9.83
C LYS A 68 9.28 3.84 10.96
N VAL A 69 7.99 4.14 10.73
CA VAL A 69 7.09 4.59 11.81
C VAL A 69 7.03 3.55 12.92
N LYS A 70 6.91 2.26 12.55
CA LYS A 70 6.89 1.16 13.51
C LYS A 70 8.22 1.02 14.26
N GLU A 71 9.35 1.12 13.57
CA GLU A 71 10.69 1.00 14.18
C GLU A 71 11.02 2.18 15.10
N GLN A 72 10.66 3.40 14.71
CA GLN A 72 11.06 4.63 15.40
C GLN A 72 10.07 5.06 16.49
N LEU A 73 8.76 4.85 16.27
CA LEU A 73 7.70 5.26 17.20
C LEU A 73 7.02 4.08 17.91
N GLY A 74 7.26 2.84 17.48
CA GLY A 74 6.60 1.66 18.03
C GLY A 74 5.14 1.50 17.62
N TYR A 75 4.61 2.37 16.76
CA TYR A 75 3.20 2.33 16.34
C TYR A 75 3.01 1.52 15.06
N SER A 76 2.02 0.65 15.06
CA SER A 76 1.60 -0.10 13.87
C SER A 76 0.27 0.42 13.34
N ALA A 77 0.04 0.26 12.04
CA ALA A 77 -1.26 0.55 11.47
C ALA A 77 -2.31 -0.42 12.01
N GLU A 78 -3.53 0.09 12.14
CA GLU A 78 -4.72 -0.67 12.54
C GLU A 78 -5.60 -1.00 11.33
N PRO A 79 -6.51 -1.99 11.45
CA PRO A 79 -7.38 -2.38 10.37
C PRO A 79 -8.15 -1.21 9.77
N SER A 80 -8.05 -1.07 8.45
CA SER A 80 -8.65 0.06 7.74
C SER A 80 -10.01 -0.29 7.11
N LYS A 81 -10.68 0.75 6.60
CA LYS A 81 -11.84 0.62 5.71
C LYS A 81 -11.45 1.28 4.39
N GLY A 82 -11.24 0.48 3.36
CA GLY A 82 -10.84 0.95 2.03
C GLY A 82 -10.29 -0.19 1.18
N ILE A 83 -9.69 0.16 0.03
CA ILE A 83 -9.17 -0.80 -0.94
C ILE A 83 -8.07 -1.69 -0.34
N LEU A 84 -7.23 -1.16 0.55
CA LEU A 84 -6.18 -1.95 1.20
C LEU A 84 -6.74 -3.06 2.09
N ALA A 85 -7.92 -2.86 2.71
CA ALA A 85 -8.57 -3.85 3.58
C ALA A 85 -8.99 -5.14 2.85
N GLY A 86 -9.15 -5.07 1.53
CA GLY A 86 -9.53 -6.21 0.69
C GLY A 86 -8.41 -6.76 -0.19
N SER A 87 -7.20 -6.21 -0.08
CA SER A 87 -6.07 -6.56 -0.95
C SER A 87 -5.14 -7.56 -0.28
N TYR A 88 -4.91 -8.68 -0.96
CA TYR A 88 -3.91 -9.68 -0.57
C TYR A 88 -2.50 -9.11 -0.62
N VAL A 89 -2.19 -8.29 -1.63
CA VAL A 89 -0.88 -7.62 -1.75
C VAL A 89 -0.64 -6.67 -0.57
N ALA A 90 -1.64 -5.86 -0.20
CA ALA A 90 -1.55 -4.95 0.94
C ALA A 90 -1.31 -5.69 2.25
N TYR A 91 -2.02 -6.81 2.47
CA TYR A 91 -1.81 -7.68 3.62
C TYR A 91 -0.40 -8.26 3.64
N CYS A 92 0.08 -8.80 2.51
CA CYS A 92 1.41 -9.39 2.37
C CYS A 92 2.54 -8.40 2.64
N LEU A 93 2.41 -7.16 2.16
CA LEU A 93 3.39 -6.09 2.38
C LEU A 93 3.33 -5.47 3.77
N GLY A 94 2.29 -5.77 4.57
CA GLY A 94 2.10 -5.20 5.90
C GLY A 94 1.49 -3.80 5.91
N LEU A 95 0.94 -3.35 4.77
CA LEU A 95 0.21 -2.07 4.66
C LEU A 95 -1.15 -2.14 5.36
N GLU A 96 -1.74 -3.33 5.39
CA GLU A 96 -2.98 -3.64 6.09
C GLU A 96 -2.72 -4.83 7.03
N PRO A 97 -2.99 -4.71 8.34
CA PRO A 97 -2.78 -5.81 9.28
C PRO A 97 -3.82 -6.93 9.15
N SER A 98 -5.03 -6.65 8.64
CA SER A 98 -6.10 -7.65 8.55
C SER A 98 -6.01 -8.51 7.29
N ASN A 99 -6.22 -9.82 7.46
CA ASN A 99 -6.26 -10.76 6.33
C ASN A 99 -7.61 -10.64 5.60
N PRO A 100 -7.65 -10.30 4.30
CA PRO A 100 -8.89 -10.11 3.55
C PRO A 100 -9.73 -11.40 3.49
N MET A 101 -9.08 -12.57 3.42
CA MET A 101 -9.73 -13.88 3.39
C MET A 101 -10.49 -14.17 4.70
N VAL A 102 -9.86 -13.84 5.84
CA VAL A 102 -10.46 -14.07 7.17
C VAL A 102 -11.58 -13.07 7.45
N THR A 103 -11.43 -11.83 6.99
CA THR A 103 -12.41 -10.77 7.24
C THR A 103 -13.58 -10.77 6.25
N GLY A 104 -13.50 -11.55 5.16
CA GLY A 104 -14.51 -11.57 4.10
C GLY A 104 -14.61 -10.25 3.32
N LYS A 105 -13.55 -9.45 3.31
CA LYS A 105 -13.50 -8.12 2.66
C LYS A 105 -12.78 -8.12 1.31
N GLU A 106 -12.57 -9.30 0.75
CA GLU A 106 -11.86 -9.51 -0.51
C GLU A 106 -12.42 -8.59 -1.61
N ILE A 107 -11.52 -7.99 -2.38
CA ILE A 107 -11.87 -7.16 -3.52
C ILE A 107 -11.45 -7.90 -4.78
N GLU A 108 -12.36 -8.04 -5.72
CA GLU A 108 -12.01 -8.57 -7.03
C GLU A 108 -11.07 -7.59 -7.75
N PRO A 109 -10.02 -8.05 -8.45
CA PRO A 109 -9.10 -7.20 -9.21
C PRO A 109 -9.77 -6.19 -10.16
N LYS A 110 -10.93 -6.55 -10.72
CA LYS A 110 -11.75 -5.69 -11.58
C LYS A 110 -12.45 -4.53 -10.85
N ASP A 111 -12.65 -4.67 -9.54
CA ASP A 111 -13.39 -3.73 -8.69
C ASP A 111 -12.46 -2.71 -8.01
N PHE A 112 -11.14 -2.81 -8.23
CA PHE A 112 -10.23 -1.72 -7.89
C PHE A 112 -10.66 -0.45 -8.63
N GLN A 113 -10.92 0.64 -7.89
CA GLN A 113 -11.21 1.94 -8.51
C GLN A 113 -9.96 2.46 -9.22
N VAL A 114 -9.80 2.15 -10.51
CA VAL A 114 -8.62 2.45 -11.33
C VAL A 114 -8.48 3.93 -11.72
N THR A 115 -9.10 4.86 -11.00
CA THR A 115 -8.91 6.30 -11.21
C THR A 115 -7.64 6.77 -10.51
N LEU A 116 -6.70 7.31 -11.29
CA LEU A 116 -5.50 7.92 -10.73
C LEU A 116 -5.73 9.38 -10.33
N PRO A 117 -5.17 9.84 -9.19
CA PRO A 117 -4.38 9.05 -8.26
C PRO A 117 -5.25 8.09 -7.41
N LEU A 118 -4.78 6.87 -7.23
CA LEU A 118 -5.53 5.85 -6.47
C LEU A 118 -5.63 6.24 -5.00
N GLY A 119 -6.86 6.28 -4.48
CA GLY A 119 -7.16 6.60 -3.10
C GLY A 119 -6.94 5.40 -2.18
N LEU A 120 -5.93 5.47 -1.31
CA LEU A 120 -5.62 4.48 -0.29
C LEU A 120 -6.00 5.01 1.10
N THR A 121 -6.23 4.12 2.05
CA THR A 121 -6.53 4.49 3.43
C THR A 121 -5.74 3.61 4.37
N ILE A 122 -5.02 4.23 5.30
CA ILE A 122 -4.40 3.56 6.45
C ILE A 122 -4.98 4.14 7.72
N CYS A 123 -5.04 3.35 8.79
CA CYS A 123 -5.57 3.77 10.07
C CYS A 123 -4.51 3.67 11.15
N TYR A 124 -4.53 4.61 12.10
CA TYR A 124 -3.79 4.55 13.35
C TYR A 124 -4.74 4.90 14.51
N ASP A 125 -4.38 4.53 15.73
CA ASP A 125 -5.11 4.94 16.93
C ASP A 125 -5.25 6.49 16.98
N ASN A 126 -6.37 6.96 17.52
CA ASN A 126 -6.66 8.39 17.65
C ASN A 126 -5.56 9.18 18.37
N GLU A 127 -4.95 8.57 19.39
CA GLU A 127 -3.90 9.19 20.21
C GLU A 127 -2.58 9.33 19.44
N VAL A 128 -2.24 8.36 18.60
CA VAL A 128 -0.93 8.28 17.92
C VAL A 128 -0.93 8.85 16.50
N ARG A 129 -2.10 8.91 15.84
CA ARG A 129 -2.21 9.32 14.42
C ARG A 129 -1.58 10.67 14.12
N ASN A 130 -1.70 11.63 15.03
CA ASN A 130 -1.11 12.95 14.84
C ASN A 130 0.42 12.91 14.95
N GLU A 131 0.95 12.13 15.87
CA GLU A 131 2.40 11.93 16.04
C GLU A 131 3.00 11.28 14.80
N VAL A 132 2.36 10.21 14.29
CA VAL A 132 2.75 9.54 13.05
C VAL A 132 2.78 10.52 11.86
N VAL A 133 1.74 11.34 11.70
CA VAL A 133 1.68 12.33 10.60
C VAL A 133 2.77 13.38 10.73
N ASN A 134 3.06 13.85 11.95
CA ASN A 134 4.12 14.82 12.19
C ASN A 134 5.49 14.22 11.88
N TRP A 135 5.75 13.00 12.36
CA TRP A 135 6.98 12.27 12.07
C TRP A 135 7.18 12.10 10.56
N MET A 136 6.14 11.69 9.81
CA MET A 136 6.24 11.55 8.35
C MET A 136 6.60 12.88 7.66
N LYS A 137 6.02 14.00 8.10
CA LYS A 137 6.34 15.35 7.56
C LYS A 137 7.78 15.73 7.82
N GLU A 138 8.28 15.50 9.04
CA GLU A 138 9.67 15.78 9.42
C GLU A 138 10.67 14.95 8.58
N HIS A 139 10.25 13.78 8.14
CA HIS A 139 11.04 12.88 7.28
C HIS A 139 10.80 13.12 5.78
N GLY A 140 10.28 14.29 5.40
CA GLY A 140 10.19 14.74 4.00
C GLY A 140 8.97 14.24 3.22
N CYS A 141 7.98 13.65 3.88
CA CYS A 141 6.74 13.26 3.22
C CYS A 141 5.83 14.47 2.95
N GLU A 142 5.29 14.56 1.73
CA GLU A 142 4.37 15.64 1.36
C GLU A 142 2.93 15.33 1.76
N PHE A 143 2.29 16.27 2.46
CA PHE A 143 0.91 16.12 2.90
C PHE A 143 -0.01 17.20 2.31
N THR A 144 -1.28 16.84 2.22
CA THR A 144 -2.41 17.76 2.03
C THR A 144 -3.54 17.36 2.97
N THR A 145 -4.64 18.09 2.93
CA THR A 145 -5.84 17.78 3.69
C THR A 145 -6.97 17.34 2.75
N TYR A 146 -7.70 16.29 3.12
CA TYR A 146 -8.95 15.86 2.47
C TYR A 146 -10.01 15.66 3.56
N MET A 147 -11.12 16.41 3.51
CA MET A 147 -12.18 16.34 4.53
C MET A 147 -11.64 16.44 5.97
N SER A 148 -10.74 17.40 6.21
CA SER A 148 -10.05 17.61 7.50
C SER A 148 -9.15 16.44 7.96
N GLN A 149 -8.80 15.52 7.06
CA GLN A 149 -7.89 14.41 7.33
C GLN A 149 -6.55 14.62 6.58
N PRO A 150 -5.38 14.44 7.22
CA PRO A 150 -4.09 14.32 6.56
C PRO A 150 -4.11 13.24 5.47
N MET A 151 -3.63 13.64 4.31
CA MET A 151 -3.50 12.81 3.13
C MET A 151 -2.08 12.94 2.59
N LEU A 152 -1.34 11.84 2.63
CA LEU A 152 0.00 11.72 2.05
C LEU A 152 -0.12 11.73 0.53
N LYS A 153 0.68 12.58 -0.13
CA LYS A 153 0.77 12.68 -1.58
C LYS A 153 1.97 11.87 -2.07
N LEU A 154 1.70 10.89 -2.92
CA LEU A 154 2.72 10.19 -3.69
C LEU A 154 2.50 10.45 -5.19
N GLU A 155 3.23 9.77 -6.08
CA GLU A 155 3.21 10.05 -7.51
C GLU A 155 1.84 9.76 -8.13
N ASN A 156 1.35 8.54 -7.92
CA ASN A 156 0.11 8.00 -8.50
C ASN A 156 -0.92 7.56 -7.45
N THR A 157 -0.65 7.79 -6.17
CA THR A 157 -1.54 7.44 -5.06
C THR A 157 -1.74 8.61 -4.09
N ARG A 158 -2.86 8.56 -3.37
CA ARG A 158 -3.17 9.47 -2.27
C ARG A 158 -3.56 8.62 -1.07
N VAL A 159 -2.79 8.72 0.02
CA VAL A 159 -3.00 7.88 1.20
C VAL A 159 -3.63 8.71 2.30
N ILE A 160 -4.91 8.50 2.56
CA ILE A 160 -5.63 9.14 3.66
C ILE A 160 -5.26 8.44 4.96
N ILE A 161 -4.74 9.18 5.93
CA ILE A 161 -4.39 8.65 7.25
C ILE A 161 -5.56 8.91 8.19
N ARG A 162 -6.35 7.87 8.46
CA ARG A 162 -7.54 7.92 9.31
C ARG A 162 -7.23 7.57 10.75
N ARG A 163 -8.13 8.00 11.62
CA ARG A 163 -8.21 7.54 13.01
C ARG A 163 -9.15 6.36 13.06
N VAL A 164 -8.84 5.39 13.91
CA VAL A 164 -9.81 4.35 14.26
C VAL A 164 -10.93 4.99 15.06
N LEU A 165 -12.17 4.72 14.65
CA LEU A 165 -13.36 5.08 15.43
C LEU A 165 -13.61 3.92 16.38
N LYS A 166 -13.29 4.12 17.67
CA LYS A 166 -13.67 3.20 18.75
C LYS A 166 -15.12 3.44 19.15
#